data_AF-A0A972KTH4-F1
#
_entry.id   AF-A0A972KTH4-F1
#
_cell.length_a   1.000
_cell.length_b   1.000
_cell.length_c   1.000
_cell.angle_alpha   90.00
_cell.angle_beta   90.00
_cell.angle_gamma   90.00
#
_symmetry.space_group_name_H-M   'P 1'
#
loop_
_entity.id
_entity.type
_entity.pdbx_description
1 polymer ?
#
loop_
_entity_poly.entity_id
_entity_poly.type
_entity_poly.pdbx_seq_one_letter_code
_entity_poly.pdbx_strand_id
1 'polypeptide(L)'
;GYGYIQYDADAKDTPAPEFKAYPVKTFAEKPNQETAMRFLESNDFVWNSGIFVWKAAVIREVIRDLLPELYEELQSIQEVVGTDDFDKTIRKAYAGIPSISIDYGVMEKAENTYVIRGDFGWSDLGSWDEVCVLSPKDEKGNTLTDNTIALDSRNCHVETYDDRLVAIIGMEDCIVIDSEKAILICRIGKSQRVKEVVDYLRRKRRNEYL
;
A
#
# COMPACT_ATOMS: atom_id res chain seq x y z
N GLY A 1 0.79 7.07 2.59
CA GLY A 1 0.70 8.24 1.69
C GLY A 1 0.61 7.70 0.28
N TYR A 2 -0.15 8.37 -0.59
CA TYR A 2 -0.48 7.84 -1.91
C TYR A 2 0.31 8.50 -3.03
N GLY A 3 0.41 7.82 -4.17
CA GLY A 3 0.78 8.44 -5.43
C GLY A 3 -0.38 9.26 -6.00
N TYR A 4 -0.05 10.29 -6.76
CA TYR A 4 -1.01 11.15 -7.45
C TYR A 4 -0.71 11.16 -8.94
N ILE A 5 -1.75 11.12 -9.76
CA ILE A 5 -1.67 11.05 -11.21
C ILE A 5 -2.42 12.25 -11.79
N GLN A 6 -1.70 13.15 -12.46
CA GLN A 6 -2.32 14.19 -13.27
C GLN A 6 -2.65 13.62 -14.64
N TYR A 7 -3.81 13.95 -15.17
CA TYR A 7 -4.26 13.44 -16.47
C TYR A 7 -4.85 14.54 -17.34
N ASP A 8 -4.90 14.29 -18.65
CA ASP A 8 -5.53 15.20 -19.60
C ASP A 8 -6.98 14.81 -19.85
N ALA A 9 -7.92 15.44 -19.15
CA ALA A 9 -9.34 15.18 -19.33
C ALA A 9 -9.87 15.59 -20.71
N ASP A 10 -9.21 16.57 -21.36
CA ASP A 10 -9.62 17.13 -22.65
C ASP A 10 -8.94 16.43 -23.86
N ALA A 11 -8.16 15.38 -23.62
CA ALA A 11 -7.49 14.65 -24.68
C ALA A 11 -8.49 13.98 -25.64
N LYS A 12 -8.50 14.48 -26.89
CA LYS A 12 -9.42 14.01 -27.95
C LYS A 12 -9.07 12.63 -28.49
N ASP A 13 -7.79 12.25 -28.42
CA ASP A 13 -7.25 10.99 -28.96
C ASP A 13 -6.99 9.99 -27.83
N THR A 14 -8.06 9.62 -27.11
CA THR A 14 -8.01 8.55 -26.12
C THR A 14 -8.10 7.19 -26.83
N PRO A 15 -7.18 6.23 -26.59
CA PRO A 15 -7.19 4.92 -27.26
C PRO A 15 -8.44 4.07 -27.01
N ALA A 16 -9.15 4.36 -25.92
CA ALA A 16 -10.26 3.57 -25.41
C ALA A 16 -11.30 4.46 -24.69
N PRO A 17 -12.04 5.31 -25.44
CA PRO A 17 -12.91 6.36 -24.88
C PRO A 17 -14.04 5.79 -24.01
N GLU A 18 -14.51 4.58 -24.32
CA GLU A 18 -15.51 3.85 -23.54
C GLU A 18 -15.04 3.51 -22.12
N PHE A 19 -13.73 3.39 -21.90
CA PHE A 19 -13.13 3.15 -20.59
C PHE A 19 -12.68 4.43 -19.89
N LYS A 20 -12.88 5.61 -20.50
CA LYS A 20 -12.40 6.90 -19.98
C LYS A 20 -10.91 6.85 -19.62
N ALA A 21 -10.09 6.34 -20.54
CA ALA A 21 -8.64 6.19 -20.38
C ALA A 21 -7.91 7.48 -20.78
N TYR A 22 -7.49 8.30 -19.83
CA TYR A 22 -6.87 9.59 -20.12
C TYR A 22 -5.35 9.49 -20.15
N PRO A 23 -4.65 10.22 -21.04
CA PRO A 23 -3.19 10.25 -21.03
C PRO A 23 -2.70 10.91 -19.74
N VAL A 24 -1.69 10.32 -19.13
CA VAL A 24 -1.07 10.83 -17.91
C VAL A 24 -0.11 11.96 -18.28
N LYS A 25 -0.23 13.11 -17.60
CA LYS A 25 0.70 14.25 -17.73
C LYS A 25 1.89 14.11 -16.80
N THR A 26 1.62 13.71 -15.57
CA THR A 26 2.66 13.47 -14.57
C THR A 26 2.18 12.50 -13.51
N PHE A 27 3.13 11.77 -12.94
CA PHE A 27 2.94 10.90 -11.81
C PHE A 27 3.82 11.42 -10.68
N ALA A 28 3.27 11.54 -9.48
CA ALA A 28 3.98 12.01 -8.30
C ALA A 28 3.76 11.02 -7.15
N GLU A 29 4.77 10.20 -6.86
CA GLU A 29 4.69 9.21 -5.79
C GLU A 29 4.94 9.87 -4.43
N LYS A 30 3.95 9.77 -3.53
CA LYS A 30 4.03 10.20 -2.12
C LYS A 30 4.56 11.64 -1.95
N PRO A 31 3.87 12.65 -2.54
CA PRO A 31 4.24 14.04 -2.37
C PRO A 31 4.18 14.46 -0.88
N ASN A 32 4.87 15.54 -0.53
CA ASN A 32 4.72 16.15 0.78
C ASN A 32 3.29 16.70 0.97
N GLN A 33 2.91 16.97 2.22
CA GLN A 33 1.55 17.37 2.57
C GLN A 33 1.08 18.64 1.84
N GLU A 34 1.94 19.64 1.69
CA GLU A 34 1.61 20.90 1.00
C GLU A 34 1.29 20.65 -0.48
N THR A 35 2.13 19.87 -1.16
CA THR A 35 1.93 19.47 -2.55
C THR A 35 0.67 18.61 -2.71
N ALA A 36 0.42 17.67 -1.79
CA ALA A 36 -0.79 16.84 -1.81
C ALA A 36 -2.08 17.67 -1.69
N MET A 37 -2.09 18.70 -0.83
CA MET A 37 -3.24 19.61 -0.70
C MET A 37 -3.49 20.38 -2.00
N ARG A 38 -2.43 20.88 -2.66
CA ARG A 38 -2.57 21.55 -3.96
C ARG A 38 -3.13 20.63 -5.05
N PHE A 39 -2.72 19.36 -5.07
CA PHE A 39 -3.26 18.38 -6.02
C PHE A 39 -4.75 18.13 -5.82
N LEU A 40 -5.22 18.08 -4.57
CA LEU A 40 -6.64 17.95 -4.26
C LEU A 40 -7.43 19.21 -4.65
N GLU A 41 -6.88 20.40 -4.38
CA GLU A 41 -7.52 21.67 -4.72
C GLU A 41 -7.65 21.89 -6.23
N SER A 42 -6.69 21.41 -7.02
CA SER A 42 -6.72 21.60 -8.47
C SER A 42 -7.80 20.79 -9.17
N ASN A 43 -8.21 19.65 -8.60
CA ASN A 43 -9.11 18.65 -9.21
C ASN A 43 -8.60 17.99 -10.51
N ASP A 44 -7.32 18.19 -10.85
CA ASP A 44 -6.70 17.61 -12.06
C ASP A 44 -5.95 16.31 -11.76
N PHE A 45 -5.89 15.93 -10.49
CA PHE A 45 -5.17 14.76 -10.01
C PHE A 45 -6.14 13.71 -9.45
N VAL A 46 -5.80 12.44 -9.64
CA VAL A 46 -6.41 11.29 -8.96
C VAL A 46 -5.37 10.54 -8.15
N TRP A 47 -5.79 9.74 -7.18
CA TRP A 47 -4.88 8.82 -6.49
C TRP A 47 -4.46 7.67 -7.40
N ASN A 48 -3.20 7.28 -7.30
CA ASN A 48 -2.73 5.99 -7.80
C ASN A 48 -3.24 4.88 -6.86
N SER A 49 -4.03 3.95 -7.40
CA SER A 49 -4.55 2.81 -6.65
C SER A 49 -3.54 1.65 -6.51
N GLY A 50 -2.39 1.73 -7.18
CA GLY A 50 -1.40 0.66 -7.26
C GLY A 50 -1.79 -0.48 -8.21
N ILE A 51 -2.87 -0.30 -8.99
CA ILE A 51 -3.33 -1.28 -9.99
C ILE A 51 -2.79 -0.88 -11.35
N PHE A 52 -2.06 -1.79 -11.99
CA PHE A 52 -1.48 -1.58 -13.32
C PHE A 52 -1.91 -2.67 -14.30
N VAL A 53 -2.10 -2.26 -15.55
CA VAL A 53 -2.41 -3.18 -16.66
C VAL A 53 -1.52 -2.83 -17.84
N TRP A 54 -0.75 -3.81 -18.31
CA TRP A 54 0.12 -3.69 -19.47
C TRP A 54 0.34 -5.04 -20.14
N LYS A 55 0.86 -5.01 -21.37
CA LYS A 55 1.42 -6.22 -21.99
C LYS A 55 2.77 -6.53 -21.38
N ALA A 56 3.03 -7.80 -21.07
CA ALA A 56 4.32 -8.25 -20.52
C ALA A 56 5.52 -7.82 -21.39
N ALA A 57 5.37 -7.91 -22.72
CA ALA A 57 6.39 -7.44 -23.65
C ALA A 57 6.67 -5.93 -23.50
N VAL A 58 5.63 -5.10 -23.33
CA VAL A 58 5.78 -3.64 -23.24
C VAL A 58 6.49 -3.25 -21.95
N ILE A 59 6.03 -3.76 -20.80
CA ILE A 59 6.67 -3.42 -19.51
C ILE A 59 8.13 -3.89 -19.47
N ARG A 60 8.45 -5.02 -20.12
CA ARG A 60 9.82 -5.53 -20.20
C ARG A 60 10.74 -4.55 -20.95
N GLU A 61 10.28 -4.00 -22.06
CA GLU A 61 11.05 -3.01 -22.83
C GLU A 61 11.21 -1.70 -22.03
N VAL A 62 10.16 -1.25 -21.35
CA VAL A 62 10.23 -0.07 -20.47
C VAL A 62 11.21 -0.29 -19.31
N ILE A 63 11.20 -1.48 -18.68
CA ILE A 63 12.17 -1.84 -17.63
C ILE A 63 13.60 -1.89 -18.18
N ARG A 64 13.81 -2.40 -19.40
CA ARG A 64 15.14 -2.36 -20.04
C ARG A 64 15.68 -0.94 -20.14
N ASP A 65 14.82 -0.01 -20.55
CA ASP A 65 15.26 1.35 -20.84
C ASP A 65 15.40 2.18 -19.55
N LEU A 66 14.54 1.97 -18.55
CA LEU A 66 14.51 2.77 -17.30
C LEU A 66 15.28 2.14 -16.12
N LEU A 67 15.41 0.81 -16.10
CA LEU A 67 16.02 0.02 -15.04
C LEU A 67 16.90 -1.11 -15.63
N PRO A 68 17.96 -0.77 -16.40
CA PRO A 68 18.76 -1.76 -17.15
C PRO A 68 19.39 -2.83 -16.25
N GLU A 69 19.82 -2.48 -15.04
CA GLU A 69 20.37 -3.46 -14.07
C GLU A 69 19.33 -4.51 -13.67
N LEU A 70 18.07 -4.11 -13.44
CA LEU A 70 16.99 -5.04 -13.16
C LEU A 70 16.70 -5.92 -14.39
N TYR A 71 16.73 -5.34 -15.58
CA TYR A 71 16.50 -6.09 -16.82
C TYR A 71 17.53 -7.20 -17.03
N GLU A 72 18.82 -6.93 -16.85
CA GLU A 72 19.89 -7.94 -16.98
C GLU A 72 19.71 -9.09 -15.97
N GLU A 73 19.38 -8.77 -14.72
CA GLU A 73 19.11 -9.79 -13.70
C GLU A 73 17.88 -10.65 -14.08
N LEU A 74 16.82 -10.03 -14.61
CA LEU A 74 15.65 -10.74 -15.12
C LEU A 74 15.99 -11.65 -16.30
N GLN A 75 16.90 -11.26 -17.20
CA GLN A 75 17.39 -12.11 -18.28
C GLN A 75 18.13 -13.34 -17.73
N SER A 76 19.00 -13.16 -16.74
CA SER A 76 19.72 -14.27 -16.10
C SER A 76 18.78 -15.28 -15.45
N ILE A 77 17.69 -14.79 -14.83
CA ILE A 77 16.65 -15.65 -14.24
C ILE A 77 15.92 -16.40 -15.34
N GLN A 78 15.58 -15.72 -16.45
CA GLN A 78 14.84 -16.31 -17.57
C GLN A 78 15.54 -17.55 -18.16
N GLU A 79 16.87 -17.54 -18.24
CA GLU A 79 17.67 -18.66 -18.80
C GLU A 79 17.56 -19.96 -18.01
N VAL A 80 17.21 -19.88 -16.72
CA VAL A 80 17.17 -21.03 -15.81
C VAL A 80 15.75 -21.35 -15.32
N VAL A 81 14.72 -20.71 -15.87
CA VAL A 81 13.33 -21.02 -15.51
C VAL A 81 13.02 -22.49 -15.82
N GLY A 82 12.53 -23.21 -14.81
CA GLY A 82 12.17 -24.63 -14.94
C GLY A 82 13.35 -25.60 -14.83
N THR A 83 14.55 -25.12 -14.48
CA THR A 83 15.71 -25.96 -14.18
C THR A 83 15.97 -26.03 -12.66
N ASP A 84 16.84 -26.96 -12.25
CA ASP A 84 17.26 -27.10 -10.84
C ASP A 84 18.04 -25.88 -10.32
N ASP A 85 18.56 -25.03 -11.22
CA ASP A 85 19.33 -23.83 -10.87
C ASP A 85 18.45 -22.61 -10.56
N PHE A 86 17.14 -22.66 -10.86
CA PHE A 86 16.22 -21.52 -10.72
C PHE A 86 16.28 -20.85 -9.34
N ASP A 87 16.12 -21.65 -8.27
CA ASP A 87 16.08 -21.15 -6.88
C ASP A 87 17.39 -20.48 -6.45
N LYS A 88 18.53 -20.98 -6.95
CA LYS A 88 19.84 -20.42 -6.65
C LYS A 88 20.05 -19.09 -7.37
N THR A 89 19.70 -19.04 -8.66
CA THR A 89 19.86 -17.85 -9.49
C THR A 89 18.93 -16.73 -9.03
N ILE A 90 17.65 -17.02 -8.79
CA ILE A 90 16.70 -15.99 -8.33
C ILE A 90 17.13 -15.39 -6.99
N ARG A 91 17.60 -16.20 -6.03
CA ARG A 91 18.09 -15.69 -4.73
C ARG A 91 19.30 -14.78 -4.88
N LYS A 92 20.24 -15.15 -5.76
CA LYS A 92 21.44 -14.35 -6.05
C LYS A 92 21.06 -13.02 -6.70
N ALA A 93 20.21 -13.07 -7.72
CA ALA A 93 19.72 -11.88 -8.42
C ALA A 93 18.98 -10.94 -7.46
N TYR A 94 18.02 -11.47 -6.67
CA TYR A 94 17.25 -10.67 -5.72
C TYR A 94 18.11 -9.97 -4.66
N ALA A 95 19.24 -10.57 -4.27
CA ALA A 95 20.16 -9.95 -3.32
C ALA A 95 20.96 -8.77 -3.92
N GLY A 96 21.12 -8.74 -5.24
CA GLY A 96 21.83 -7.67 -5.97
C GLY A 96 20.92 -6.57 -6.50
N ILE A 97 19.64 -6.86 -6.75
CA ILE A 97 18.68 -5.90 -7.31
C ILE A 97 18.42 -4.75 -6.32
N PRO A 98 18.54 -3.47 -6.76
CA PRO A 98 18.17 -2.33 -5.94
C PRO A 98 16.69 -2.37 -5.52
N SER A 99 16.42 -2.08 -4.25
CA SER A 99 15.05 -1.96 -3.75
C SER A 99 14.40 -0.67 -4.24
N ILE A 100 13.72 -0.74 -5.38
CA ILE A 100 12.96 0.37 -5.98
C ILE A 100 11.52 -0.08 -6.29
N SER A 101 10.53 0.80 -6.07
CA SER A 101 9.15 0.50 -6.44
C SER A 101 8.93 0.67 -7.94
N ILE A 102 7.90 0.03 -8.48
CA ILE A 102 7.51 0.22 -9.88
C ILE A 102 7.06 1.66 -10.16
N ASP A 103 6.47 2.33 -9.17
CA ASP A 103 6.04 3.73 -9.27
C ASP A 103 7.24 4.66 -9.56
N TYR A 104 8.27 4.62 -8.71
CA TYR A 104 9.49 5.43 -8.88
C TYR A 104 10.37 4.93 -10.04
N GLY A 105 10.50 3.62 -10.17
CA GLY A 105 11.41 3.00 -11.12
C GLY A 105 10.93 3.12 -12.57
N VAL A 106 9.61 3.06 -12.76
CA VAL A 106 8.97 3.03 -14.08
C VAL A 106 7.94 4.14 -14.22
N MET A 107 6.88 4.16 -13.41
CA MET A 107 5.69 4.98 -13.71
C MET A 107 5.93 6.49 -13.71
N GLU A 108 6.84 7.01 -12.88
CA GLU A 108 7.22 8.43 -12.89
C GLU A 108 7.97 8.87 -14.16
N LYS A 109 8.55 7.92 -14.89
CA LYS A 109 9.43 8.19 -16.04
C LYS A 109 8.89 7.61 -17.35
N ALA A 110 7.92 6.70 -17.27
CA ALA A 110 7.37 6.01 -18.42
C ALA A 110 6.53 6.96 -19.27
N GLU A 111 6.85 6.99 -20.55
CA GLU A 111 6.01 7.63 -21.55
C GLU A 111 4.83 6.72 -21.95
N ASN A 112 3.85 7.28 -22.65
CA ASN A 112 2.69 6.54 -23.17
C ASN A 112 1.87 5.84 -22.07
N THR A 113 1.73 6.49 -20.93
CA THR A 113 0.95 6.04 -19.78
C THR A 113 -0.46 6.63 -19.81
N TYR A 114 -1.45 5.81 -19.41
CA TYR A 114 -2.86 6.20 -19.37
C TYR A 114 -3.45 5.81 -18.01
N VAL A 115 -4.41 6.60 -17.53
CA VAL A 115 -5.16 6.34 -16.31
C VAL A 115 -6.64 6.14 -16.62
N ILE A 116 -7.23 5.09 -16.03
CA ILE A 116 -8.67 4.84 -16.04
C ILE A 116 -9.20 5.27 -14.68
N ARG A 117 -10.20 6.17 -14.67
CA ARG A 117 -10.83 6.61 -13.42
C ARG A 117 -11.74 5.51 -12.87
N GLY A 118 -11.48 5.10 -11.62
CA GLY A 118 -12.37 4.22 -10.87
C GLY A 118 -13.49 5.00 -10.17
N ASP A 119 -14.71 4.45 -10.17
CA ASP A 119 -15.84 4.91 -9.38
C ASP A 119 -16.32 3.76 -8.48
N PHE A 120 -15.54 3.49 -7.44
CA PHE A 120 -15.80 2.43 -6.46
C PHE A 120 -15.15 2.80 -5.12
N GLY A 121 -15.67 2.22 -4.03
CA GLY A 121 -15.06 2.36 -2.71
C GLY A 121 -13.67 1.70 -2.71
N TRP A 122 -12.63 2.48 -2.43
CA TRP A 122 -11.24 2.02 -2.42
C TRP A 122 -10.49 2.54 -1.20
N SER A 123 -9.67 1.69 -0.61
CA SER A 123 -8.67 1.97 0.43
C SER A 123 -7.55 0.93 0.28
N ASP A 124 -6.30 1.33 0.53
CA ASP A 124 -5.14 0.42 0.49
C ASP A 124 -4.98 -0.38 1.80
N LEU A 125 -5.89 -0.21 2.77
CA LEU A 125 -5.83 -0.79 4.11
C LEU A 125 -4.46 -0.58 4.75
N GLY A 126 -3.87 0.60 4.54
CA GLY A 126 -2.49 0.92 4.91
C GLY A 126 -2.28 1.12 6.41
N SER A 127 -3.35 1.08 7.22
CA SER A 127 -3.30 1.27 8.67
C SER A 127 -4.47 0.63 9.41
N TRP A 128 -4.28 0.37 10.71
CA TRP A 128 -5.38 -0.02 11.59
C TRP A 128 -6.45 1.07 11.73
N ASP A 129 -6.08 2.33 11.48
CA ASP A 129 -7.04 3.43 11.39
C ASP A 129 -8.04 3.19 10.26
N GLU A 130 -7.59 2.75 9.08
CA GLU A 130 -8.47 2.43 7.94
C GLU A 130 -9.34 1.20 8.20
N VAL A 131 -8.77 0.17 8.83
CA VAL A 131 -9.53 -1.01 9.26
C VAL A 131 -10.65 -0.57 10.22
N CYS A 132 -10.32 0.24 11.22
CA CYS A 132 -11.31 0.79 12.16
C CYS A 132 -12.43 1.57 11.44
N VAL A 133 -12.11 2.34 10.39
CA VAL A 133 -13.12 3.09 9.61
C VAL A 133 -14.08 2.14 8.89
N LEU A 134 -13.56 1.08 8.28
CA LEU A 134 -14.32 0.14 7.45
C LEU A 134 -15.08 -0.92 8.27
N SER A 135 -14.65 -1.20 9.49
CA SER A 135 -15.29 -2.21 10.33
C SER A 135 -16.67 -1.77 10.84
N PRO A 136 -17.61 -2.73 11.00
CA PRO A 136 -18.90 -2.50 11.64
C PRO A 136 -18.72 -1.92 13.05
N LYS A 137 -19.63 -1.01 13.44
CA LYS A 137 -19.58 -0.32 14.71
C LYS A 137 -20.87 -0.56 15.51
N ASP A 138 -20.72 -0.67 16.81
CA ASP A 138 -21.83 -0.63 17.76
C ASP A 138 -22.37 0.82 17.93
N GLU A 139 -23.39 0.99 18.78
CA GLU A 139 -24.00 2.29 19.08
C GLU A 139 -23.03 3.32 19.71
N LYS A 140 -21.94 2.85 20.32
CA LYS A 140 -20.89 3.68 20.94
C LYS A 140 -19.71 3.93 20.00
N GLY A 141 -19.82 3.48 18.74
CA GLY A 141 -18.76 3.60 17.73
C GLY A 141 -17.63 2.58 17.90
N ASN A 142 -17.78 1.58 18.76
CA ASN A 142 -16.75 0.56 18.94
C ASN A 142 -16.86 -0.54 17.88
N THR A 143 -15.71 -1.09 17.51
CA THR A 143 -15.60 -2.36 16.79
C THR A 143 -14.99 -3.38 17.75
N LEU A 144 -15.76 -4.39 18.12
CA LEU A 144 -15.37 -5.39 19.12
C LEU A 144 -15.52 -6.79 18.53
N THR A 145 -14.57 -7.66 18.81
CA THR A 145 -14.71 -9.11 18.59
C THR A 145 -15.58 -9.73 19.71
N ASP A 146 -16.14 -10.92 19.45
CA ASP A 146 -17.13 -11.56 20.34
C ASP A 146 -16.66 -11.71 21.79
N ASN A 147 -15.37 -11.98 22.02
CA ASN A 147 -14.80 -12.11 23.36
C ASN A 147 -14.16 -10.81 23.87
N THR A 148 -14.89 -9.70 23.74
CA THR A 148 -14.47 -8.38 24.24
C THR A 148 -15.50 -7.79 25.19
N ILE A 149 -15.05 -7.25 26.32
CA ILE A 149 -15.86 -6.48 27.26
C ILE A 149 -15.47 -5.00 27.19
N ALA A 150 -16.42 -4.13 26.86
CA ALA A 150 -16.21 -2.68 26.84
C ALA A 150 -17.14 -1.98 27.84
N LEU A 151 -16.58 -1.46 28.93
CA LEU A 151 -17.30 -0.67 29.93
C LEU A 151 -16.90 0.80 29.82
N ASP A 152 -17.87 1.71 29.83
CA ASP A 152 -17.64 3.16 29.73
C ASP A 152 -16.65 3.58 28.63
N SER A 153 -16.63 2.83 27.53
CA SER A 153 -15.68 3.00 26.42
C SER A 153 -16.41 3.32 25.11
N ARG A 154 -15.81 4.20 24.30
CA ARG A 154 -16.37 4.67 23.02
C ARG A 154 -15.30 4.77 21.94
N ASN A 155 -15.71 4.63 20.68
CA ASN A 155 -14.82 4.74 19.53
C ASN A 155 -13.53 3.91 19.66
N CYS A 156 -13.63 2.68 20.14
CA CYS A 156 -12.51 1.76 20.29
C CYS A 156 -12.57 0.61 19.29
N HIS A 157 -11.43 0.14 18.80
CA HIS A 157 -11.31 -1.01 17.91
C HIS A 157 -10.51 -2.10 18.62
N VAL A 158 -11.11 -3.28 18.83
CA VAL A 158 -10.53 -4.38 19.60
C VAL A 158 -10.59 -5.68 18.81
N GLU A 159 -9.43 -6.15 18.36
CA GLU A 159 -9.24 -7.44 17.70
C GLU A 159 -8.54 -8.42 18.67
N THR A 160 -9.08 -9.63 18.78
CA THR A 160 -8.59 -10.67 19.70
C THR A 160 -7.98 -11.86 18.96
N TYR A 161 -6.93 -12.45 19.52
CA TYR A 161 -6.31 -13.67 18.99
C TYR A 161 -6.73 -14.89 19.80
N ASP A 162 -7.12 -15.96 19.12
CA ASP A 162 -7.46 -17.28 19.70
C ASP A 162 -8.50 -17.19 20.83
N ASP A 163 -9.55 -16.38 20.60
CA ASP A 163 -10.66 -16.19 21.54
C ASP A 163 -10.21 -15.75 22.95
N ARG A 164 -9.12 -15.00 23.06
CA ARG A 164 -8.68 -14.43 24.35
C ARG A 164 -9.60 -13.29 24.76
N LEU A 165 -10.08 -13.32 26.01
CA LEU A 165 -10.89 -12.25 26.57
C LEU A 165 -10.07 -10.95 26.72
N VAL A 166 -10.54 -9.87 26.10
CA VAL A 166 -10.00 -8.51 26.29
C VAL A 166 -11.06 -7.62 26.93
N ALA A 167 -10.68 -6.88 27.97
CA ALA A 167 -11.57 -5.94 28.65
C ALA A 167 -10.98 -4.52 28.61
N ILE A 168 -11.80 -3.55 28.18
CA ILE A 168 -11.47 -2.12 28.18
C ILE A 168 -12.48 -1.36 29.05
N ILE A 169 -11.97 -0.44 29.88
CA ILE A 169 -12.77 0.34 30.82
C ILE A 169 -12.36 1.81 30.72
N GLY A 170 -13.32 2.71 30.44
CA GLY A 170 -13.05 4.15 30.35
C GLY A 170 -12.18 4.57 29.16
N MET A 171 -12.10 3.75 28.11
CA MET A 171 -11.22 3.98 26.97
C MET A 171 -11.93 4.72 25.85
N GLU A 172 -11.22 5.66 25.22
CA GLU A 172 -11.73 6.42 24.08
C GLU A 172 -10.69 6.53 22.98
N ASP A 173 -11.14 6.46 21.73
CA ASP A 173 -10.31 6.59 20.53
C ASP A 173 -9.11 5.62 20.52
N CYS A 174 -9.29 4.36 20.92
CA CYS A 174 -8.19 3.42 21.08
C CYS A 174 -8.30 2.20 20.15
N ILE A 175 -7.17 1.77 19.61
CA ILE A 175 -6.98 0.53 18.88
C ILE A 175 -6.23 -0.44 19.78
N VAL A 176 -6.80 -1.62 20.00
CA VAL A 176 -6.21 -2.76 20.72
C VAL A 176 -6.18 -3.94 19.77
N ILE A 177 -4.99 -4.37 19.38
CA ILE A 177 -4.80 -5.56 18.54
C ILE A 177 -4.05 -6.59 19.36
N ASP A 178 -4.73 -7.66 19.74
CA ASP A 178 -4.10 -8.84 20.28
C ASP A 178 -3.74 -9.81 19.14
N SER A 179 -2.51 -10.28 19.14
CA SER A 179 -1.99 -11.26 18.20
C SER A 179 -1.34 -12.41 18.96
N GLU A 180 -0.96 -13.47 18.25
CA GLU A 180 -0.30 -14.65 18.85
C GLU A 180 0.85 -14.28 19.80
N LYS A 181 1.66 -13.27 19.42
CA LYS A 181 2.93 -12.99 20.08
C LYS A 181 3.01 -11.61 20.75
N ALA A 182 2.12 -10.69 20.41
CA ALA A 182 2.20 -9.31 20.88
C ALA A 182 0.83 -8.63 20.92
N ILE A 183 0.72 -7.62 21.77
CA ILE A 183 -0.43 -6.73 21.84
C ILE A 183 0.02 -5.34 21.40
N LEU A 184 -0.69 -4.75 20.43
CA LEU A 184 -0.56 -3.35 20.06
C LEU A 184 -1.69 -2.56 20.72
N ILE A 185 -1.33 -1.48 21.42
CA ILE A 185 -2.30 -0.51 21.93
C ILE A 185 -1.87 0.87 21.43
N CYS A 186 -2.71 1.54 20.67
CA CYS A 186 -2.46 2.90 20.24
C CYS A 186 -3.74 3.72 20.15
N ARG A 187 -3.60 5.05 20.05
CA ARG A 187 -4.73 5.93 19.76
C ARG A 187 -5.08 5.84 18.27
N ILE A 188 -6.36 5.97 17.95
CA ILE A 188 -6.83 6.27 16.59
C ILE A 188 -6.13 7.55 16.08
N GLY A 189 -5.74 7.54 14.82
CA GLY A 189 -4.90 8.54 14.14
C GLY A 189 -3.40 8.36 14.36
N LYS A 190 -2.96 7.34 15.10
CA LYS A 190 -1.53 7.08 15.38
C LYS A 190 -1.08 5.69 14.92
N SER A 191 -1.93 4.86 14.32
CA SER A 191 -1.58 3.46 14.06
C SER A 191 -0.47 3.30 13.00
N GLN A 192 -0.30 4.26 12.09
CA GLN A 192 0.83 4.32 11.14
C GLN A 192 2.20 4.29 11.83
N ARG A 193 2.28 4.70 13.11
CA ARG A 193 3.52 4.66 13.90
C ARG A 193 3.93 3.26 14.34
N VAL A 194 3.11 2.22 14.06
CA VAL A 194 3.50 0.82 14.28
C VAL A 194 4.83 0.46 13.61
N LYS A 195 5.15 1.12 12.48
CA LYS A 195 6.45 0.99 11.81
C LYS A 195 7.64 1.34 12.72
N GLU A 196 7.49 2.36 13.58
CA GLU A 196 8.53 2.73 14.55
C GLU A 196 8.80 1.60 15.56
N VAL A 197 7.75 0.87 15.95
CA VAL A 197 7.85 -0.30 16.85
C VAL A 197 8.56 -1.45 16.14
N VAL A 198 8.17 -1.75 14.89
CA VAL A 198 8.84 -2.77 14.06
C VAL A 198 10.34 -2.45 13.88
N ASP A 199 10.68 -1.21 13.57
CA ASP A 199 12.07 -0.77 13.41
C ASP A 199 12.85 -0.84 14.74
N TYR A 200 12.19 -0.58 15.87
CA TYR A 200 12.77 -0.79 17.19
C TYR A 200 13.07 -2.26 17.47
N LEU A 201 12.12 -3.16 17.19
CA LEU A 201 12.29 -4.61 17.37
C LEU A 201 13.43 -5.16 16.52
N ARG A 202 13.51 -4.75 15.24
CA ARG A 202 14.62 -5.10 14.33
C ARG A 202 15.98 -4.67 14.90
N ARG A 203 16.10 -3.42 15.37
CA ARG A 203 17.34 -2.91 16.00
C ARG A 203 17.73 -3.68 17.26
N LYS A 204 16.75 -4.19 18.00
CA LYS A 204 16.98 -5.03 19.19
C LYS A 204 17.13 -6.52 18.86
N ARG A 205 17.09 -6.90 17.59
CA ARG A 205 17.14 -8.29 17.11
C ARG A 205 16.06 -9.18 17.74
N ARG A 206 14.90 -8.59 18.06
CA ARG A 206 13.73 -9.27 18.62
C ARG A 206 12.85 -9.82 17.50
N ASN A 207 13.44 -10.65 16.65
CA ASN A 207 12.79 -11.17 15.44
C ASN A 207 11.65 -12.14 15.75
N GLU A 208 11.58 -12.66 16.97
CA GLU A 208 10.50 -13.50 17.44
C GLU A 208 9.14 -12.79 17.44
N TYR A 209 9.11 -11.45 17.50
CA TYR A 209 7.91 -10.61 17.47
C TYR A 209 7.68 -9.89 16.12
N LEU A 210 8.47 -10.20 15.09
CA LEU A 210 8.36 -9.63 13.75
C LEU A 210 7.60 -10.55 12.79
#